data_AF-A0AAU6WYL1-F1
#
_entry.id   AF-A0AAU6WYL1-F1
#
_cell.length_a   1.000
_cell.length_b   1.000
_cell.length_c   1.000
_cell.angle_alpha   90.00
_cell.angle_beta   90.00
_cell.angle_gamma   90.00
#
_symmetry.space_group_name_H-M   'P 1'
#
loop_
_entity.id
_entity.type
_entity.pdbx_description
1 polymer ?
#
loop_
_entity_poly.entity_id
_entity_poly.type
_entity_poly.pdbx_seq_one_letter_code
_entity_poly.pdbx_strand_id
1 'polypeptide(L)'
;MKLLSRFVFAAVFSLVSLLAINACKKPTDDINLIVNTSTLSKAPTLLQFVNANPTSNTAIPASFAVTISGANAALVQVDGGGTNFTATNGILPLSLTKSANPSIANPLTYHIYVNVPGFMPVSKTIVVTSNAASAPVIPLVEYASPANGTATVVQQSTVSAGTSSAVSINTSANTSTTEASNVSIPSGTQLLDANGSLINSSQLKSSVVFFGTGNTSSYNALPGGLNPSNAIGPNGQALPAGTSFVTAGLLSINMVAGSTAVKGFSKPVTLTMEINSNLVNPQTKQQVAVGDAIPIWSLNEQTGQWKYETTANVIRKGNKLAVTFPITHLSSWSADWYGASCSSTLTVNMHTAQQLNGDFLVSLTTANEQPVSLTAVSQIKEGVQAVLSDIPADAGDLKVVVYARSGNSLTKLGETPTFGACGKGWVEVTLATQPTVNYIKTMVNVVAKCSNQQVVAYPSTWLVLKNTTTGESTNVYMTDGVATTNLVDGNSYSITTTYAGKTYNSSAFKLDKSAGVAIPAVNGLSGTTRYDAVSNTVVVDATFVLTDCK
;
A
#
# COMPACT_ATOMS: atom_id res chain seq x y z
N MET A 1 5.41 91.07 7.95
CA MET A 1 4.83 89.88 7.28
C MET A 1 5.88 88.95 6.64
N LYS A 2 7.07 88.77 7.26
CA LYS A 2 8.13 87.85 6.76
C LYS A 2 8.67 86.87 7.81
N LEU A 3 8.15 86.91 9.04
CA LEU A 3 8.55 86.01 10.15
C LEU A 3 7.54 84.89 10.43
N LEU A 4 6.27 85.04 10.05
CA LEU A 4 5.26 83.98 10.22
C LEU A 4 5.34 82.85 9.17
N SER A 5 5.97 83.06 8.00
CA SER A 5 6.03 82.01 6.95
C SER A 5 7.12 80.96 7.19
N ARG A 6 8.16 81.27 7.97
CA ARG A 6 9.28 80.34 8.24
C ARG A 6 8.94 79.29 9.32
N PHE A 7 8.13 79.65 10.31
CA PHE A 7 7.70 78.70 11.35
C PHE A 7 6.61 77.75 10.87
N VAL A 8 5.72 78.18 9.97
CA VAL A 8 4.68 77.32 9.38
C VAL A 8 5.29 76.29 8.41
N PHE A 9 6.29 76.66 7.62
CA PHE A 9 6.97 75.71 6.73
C PHE A 9 7.79 74.66 7.50
N ALA A 10 8.45 75.04 8.60
CA ALA A 10 9.18 74.10 9.45
C ALA A 10 8.24 73.13 10.19
N ALA A 11 7.08 73.61 10.66
CA ALA A 11 6.07 72.77 11.31
C ALA A 11 5.41 71.78 10.34
N VAL A 12 5.10 72.20 9.11
CA VAL A 12 4.53 71.32 8.06
C VAL A 12 5.57 70.30 7.57
N PHE A 13 6.83 70.68 7.40
CA PHE A 13 7.89 69.74 7.01
C PHE A 13 8.19 68.72 8.12
N SER A 14 8.13 69.14 9.39
CA SER A 14 8.32 68.23 10.54
C SER A 14 7.12 67.27 10.71
N LEU A 15 5.88 67.73 10.47
CA LEU A 15 4.68 66.89 10.52
C LEU A 15 4.60 65.88 9.34
N VAL A 16 5.02 66.28 8.13
CA VAL A 16 5.13 65.38 6.96
C VAL A 16 6.29 64.40 7.14
N SER A 17 7.39 64.79 7.79
CA SER A 17 8.49 63.89 8.15
C SER A 17 8.07 62.87 9.21
N LEU A 18 7.30 63.25 10.23
CA LEU A 18 6.76 62.34 11.25
C LEU A 18 5.71 61.36 10.69
N LEU A 19 4.93 61.79 9.69
CA LEU A 19 4.00 60.90 8.97
C LEU A 19 4.72 59.95 7.99
N ALA A 20 5.84 60.37 7.40
CA ALA A 20 6.65 59.52 6.52
C ALA A 20 7.44 58.43 7.27
N ILE A 21 7.86 58.68 8.52
CA ILE A 21 8.60 57.68 9.33
C ILE A 21 7.67 56.56 9.83
N ASN A 22 6.37 56.85 10.04
CA ASN A 22 5.37 55.83 10.39
C ASN A 22 4.64 55.21 9.19
N ALA A 23 4.74 55.80 7.98
CA ALA A 23 4.17 55.23 6.75
C ALA A 23 5.06 54.17 6.08
N CYS A 24 6.23 53.85 6.67
CA CYS A 24 7.17 52.85 6.16
C CYS A 24 7.20 51.53 6.95
N LYS A 25 6.32 51.32 7.95
CA LYS A 25 6.03 49.94 8.40
C LYS A 25 5.05 49.33 7.42
N LYS A 26 5.38 48.17 6.85
CA LYS A 26 4.39 47.44 6.05
C LYS A 26 3.20 47.15 6.98
N PRO A 27 1.94 47.27 6.53
CA PRO A 27 0.77 46.94 7.34
C PRO A 27 0.76 45.50 7.91
N THR A 28 1.68 44.66 7.44
CA THR A 28 1.90 43.27 7.82
C THR A 28 3.06 43.07 8.80
N ASP A 29 3.86 44.10 9.08
CA ASP A 29 4.90 44.04 10.10
C ASP A 29 4.18 43.93 11.44
N ASP A 30 4.31 42.77 12.11
CA ASP A 30 3.63 42.36 13.35
C ASP A 30 2.31 41.55 13.18
N ILE A 31 1.93 41.12 11.97
CA ILE A 31 0.81 40.17 11.77
C ILE A 31 1.35 38.72 11.69
N ASN A 32 1.04 37.90 12.69
CA ASN A 32 1.23 36.45 12.61
C ASN A 32 0.09 35.84 11.79
N LEU A 33 0.41 35.34 10.59
CA LEU A 33 -0.54 34.54 9.83
C LEU A 33 -0.58 33.13 10.44
N ILE A 34 -1.72 32.79 11.06
CA ILE A 34 -2.00 31.44 11.55
C ILE A 34 -2.74 30.67 10.45
N VAL A 35 -2.13 29.59 9.97
CA VAL A 35 -2.72 28.73 8.94
C VAL A 35 -3.00 27.35 9.50
N ASN A 36 -4.28 26.98 9.54
CA ASN A 36 -4.72 25.59 9.73
C ASN A 36 -4.90 24.96 8.35
N THR A 37 -4.38 23.75 8.21
CA THR A 37 -4.26 23.09 6.89
C THR A 37 -5.25 21.93 6.72
N SER A 38 -5.97 21.55 7.78
CA SER A 38 -6.97 20.48 7.75
C SER A 38 -8.09 20.70 6.73
N THR A 39 -8.39 21.95 6.38
CA THR A 39 -9.42 22.29 5.39
C THR A 39 -8.91 22.26 3.95
N LEU A 40 -7.61 22.03 3.72
CA LEU A 40 -6.98 22.11 2.39
C LEU A 40 -7.22 20.86 1.54
N SER A 41 -7.44 19.71 2.16
CA SER A 41 -7.62 18.41 1.51
C SER A 41 -8.51 17.49 2.33
N LYS A 42 -8.84 16.31 1.80
CA LYS A 42 -9.64 15.27 2.47
C LYS A 42 -8.96 13.90 2.36
N ALA A 43 -9.41 12.95 3.17
CA ALA A 43 -8.99 11.54 3.14
C ALA A 43 -7.46 11.34 2.98
N PRO A 44 -6.67 11.79 3.96
CA PRO A 44 -5.21 11.64 3.91
C PRO A 44 -4.83 10.17 3.72
N THR A 45 -3.98 9.87 2.76
CA THR A 45 -3.64 8.49 2.39
C THR A 45 -2.13 8.34 2.27
N LEU A 46 -1.49 7.54 3.13
CA LEU A 46 -0.06 7.24 3.05
C LEU A 46 0.16 5.90 2.35
N LEU A 47 0.56 5.92 1.07
CA LEU A 47 0.99 4.69 0.42
C LEU A 47 2.35 4.28 0.97
N GLN A 48 2.43 3.06 1.52
CA GLN A 48 3.67 2.50 2.08
C GLN A 48 4.19 1.37 1.20
N PHE A 49 5.25 1.62 0.46
CA PHE A 49 5.96 0.62 -0.32
C PHE A 49 6.94 -0.12 0.58
N VAL A 50 6.78 -1.43 0.68
CA VAL A 50 7.61 -2.30 1.53
C VAL A 50 8.09 -3.50 0.73
N ASN A 51 9.23 -4.08 1.09
CA ASN A 51 9.62 -5.36 0.50
C ASN A 51 8.60 -6.43 0.94
N ALA A 52 8.08 -7.19 -0.03
CA ALA A 52 7.14 -8.27 0.24
C ALA A 52 7.79 -9.38 1.10
N ASN A 53 9.11 -9.56 0.99
CA ASN A 53 9.88 -10.38 1.90
C ASN A 53 10.36 -9.53 3.10
N PRO A 54 9.77 -9.70 4.30
CA PRO A 54 10.12 -8.90 5.48
C PRO A 54 11.54 -9.19 6.00
N THR A 55 12.18 -10.28 5.55
CA THR A 55 13.55 -10.65 5.94
C THR A 55 14.60 -10.18 4.94
N SER A 56 14.20 -9.58 3.81
CA SER A 56 15.14 -9.08 2.82
C SER A 56 15.83 -7.81 3.30
N ASN A 57 17.14 -7.73 3.02
CA ASN A 57 17.96 -6.54 3.28
C ASN A 57 18.02 -5.58 2.07
N THR A 58 17.32 -5.89 0.98
CA THR A 58 17.30 -5.05 -0.22
C THR A 58 16.56 -3.76 0.06
N ALA A 59 17.30 -2.64 0.02
CA ALA A 59 16.74 -1.32 0.21
C ALA A 59 15.82 -0.94 -0.96
N ILE A 60 14.67 -0.35 -0.63
CA ILE A 60 13.80 0.29 -1.62
C ILE A 60 14.53 1.54 -2.13
N PRO A 61 14.51 1.83 -3.45
CA PRO A 61 15.15 3.03 -3.98
C PRO A 61 14.68 4.31 -3.29
N ALA A 62 15.60 5.25 -3.12
CA ALA A 62 15.35 6.51 -2.41
C ALA A 62 14.20 7.32 -3.03
N SER A 63 14.01 7.25 -4.35
CA SER A 63 12.85 7.80 -5.03
C SER A 63 12.46 6.99 -6.27
N PHE A 64 11.15 6.99 -6.56
CA PHE A 64 10.60 6.43 -7.79
C PHE A 64 9.23 7.03 -8.11
N ALA A 65 8.88 7.06 -9.40
CA ALA A 65 7.60 7.58 -9.86
C ALA A 65 6.46 6.58 -9.60
N VAL A 66 5.30 7.11 -9.26
CA VAL A 66 4.04 6.37 -9.11
C VAL A 66 3.04 6.91 -10.12
N THR A 67 2.48 6.04 -10.95
CA THR A 67 1.40 6.45 -11.86
C THR A 67 0.06 6.31 -11.16
N ILE A 68 -0.78 7.34 -11.21
CA ILE A 68 -2.16 7.32 -10.72
C ILE A 68 -3.11 7.39 -11.91
N SER A 69 -4.05 6.44 -11.98
CA SER A 69 -5.04 6.33 -13.07
C SER A 69 -6.42 5.93 -12.54
N GLY A 70 -7.40 5.81 -13.43
CA GLY A 70 -8.79 5.48 -13.09
C GLY A 70 -9.72 6.68 -12.99
N ALA A 71 -11.02 6.41 -12.81
CA ALA A 71 -12.09 7.41 -12.92
C ALA A 71 -11.96 8.57 -11.92
N ASN A 72 -11.37 8.32 -10.73
CA ASN A 72 -11.20 9.34 -9.70
C ASN A 72 -9.77 9.88 -9.59
N ALA A 73 -8.87 9.55 -10.54
CA ALA A 73 -7.46 10.00 -10.50
C ALA A 73 -7.32 11.53 -10.44
N ALA A 74 -8.20 12.26 -11.12
CA ALA A 74 -8.21 13.73 -11.11
C ALA A 74 -8.54 14.35 -9.74
N LEU A 75 -9.05 13.56 -8.79
CA LEU A 75 -9.32 13.99 -7.42
C LEU A 75 -8.14 13.71 -6.48
N VAL A 76 -7.09 13.03 -6.95
CA VAL A 76 -5.92 12.65 -6.14
C VAL A 76 -4.81 13.67 -6.33
N GLN A 77 -4.19 14.06 -5.22
CA GLN A 77 -3.05 14.98 -5.19
C GLN A 77 -2.03 14.52 -4.14
N VAL A 78 -0.79 14.98 -4.26
CA VAL A 78 0.21 14.82 -3.19
C VAL A 78 -0.24 15.62 -1.96
N ASP A 79 0.12 15.17 -0.76
CA ASP A 79 -0.13 15.94 0.46
C ASP A 79 0.58 17.31 0.39
N GLY A 80 -0.17 18.38 0.65
CA GLY A 80 0.27 19.76 0.37
C GLY A 80 0.01 20.28 -1.06
N GLY A 81 -0.52 19.44 -1.96
CA GLY A 81 -0.96 19.80 -3.31
C GLY A 81 0.00 19.36 -4.42
N GLY A 82 -0.51 19.37 -5.66
CA GLY A 82 0.23 18.99 -6.87
C GLY A 82 -0.01 17.55 -7.34
N THR A 83 0.42 17.25 -8.56
CA THR A 83 0.16 15.98 -9.27
C THR A 83 1.43 15.24 -9.66
N ASN A 84 2.59 15.64 -9.13
CA ASN A 84 3.83 14.89 -9.32
C ASN A 84 3.96 13.80 -8.26
N PHE A 85 3.47 12.62 -8.58
CA PHE A 85 3.44 11.47 -7.68
C PHE A 85 4.80 10.75 -7.65
N THR A 86 5.66 11.15 -6.72
CA THR A 86 6.97 10.53 -6.50
C THR A 86 7.04 9.99 -5.08
N ALA A 87 7.20 8.69 -4.94
CA ALA A 87 7.47 8.08 -3.64
C ALA A 87 8.92 8.38 -3.24
N THR A 88 9.14 8.71 -1.97
CA THR A 88 10.46 8.96 -1.39
C THR A 88 10.65 8.05 -0.20
N ASN A 89 11.77 7.32 -0.12
CA ASN A 89 12.07 6.37 0.95
C ASN A 89 10.93 5.37 1.21
N GLY A 90 10.29 4.89 0.13
CA GLY A 90 9.19 3.94 0.20
C GLY A 90 7.85 4.52 0.68
N ILE A 91 7.69 5.84 0.80
CA ILE A 91 6.41 6.46 1.17
C ILE A 91 5.93 7.47 0.13
N LEU A 92 4.62 7.53 -0.09
CA LEU A 92 3.95 8.57 -0.88
C LEU A 92 2.72 9.07 -0.14
N PRO A 93 2.79 10.24 0.53
CA PRO A 93 1.63 10.86 1.14
C PRO A 93 0.75 11.52 0.08
N LEU A 94 -0.50 11.11 0.02
CA LEU A 94 -1.54 11.58 -0.86
C LEU A 94 -2.70 12.18 -0.05
N SER A 95 -3.53 12.96 -0.73
CA SER A 95 -4.83 13.39 -0.24
C SER A 95 -5.80 13.52 -1.40
N LEU A 96 -7.09 13.59 -1.09
CA LEU A 96 -8.11 13.96 -2.05
C LEU A 96 -8.31 15.48 -2.06
N THR A 97 -8.64 16.03 -3.22
CA THR A 97 -9.03 17.44 -3.36
C THR A 97 -10.28 17.76 -2.55
N LYS A 98 -10.52 19.04 -2.22
CA LYS A 98 -11.67 19.45 -1.38
C LYS A 98 -13.03 19.04 -1.96
N SER A 99 -13.13 18.94 -3.29
CA SER A 99 -14.37 18.57 -3.99
C SER A 99 -14.71 17.09 -3.86
N ALA A 100 -13.77 16.25 -3.42
CA ALA A 100 -14.04 14.83 -3.19
C ALA A 100 -15.03 14.60 -2.03
N ASN A 101 -15.84 13.55 -2.14
CA ASN A 101 -16.80 13.14 -1.13
C ASN A 101 -16.90 11.61 -1.02
N PRO A 102 -15.84 10.93 -0.54
CA PRO A 102 -15.86 9.47 -0.38
C PRO A 102 -16.84 9.06 0.72
N SER A 103 -17.56 7.96 0.49
CA SER A 103 -18.43 7.31 1.47
C SER A 103 -18.46 5.80 1.25
N ILE A 104 -19.03 5.03 2.20
CA ILE A 104 -19.24 3.59 2.01
C ILE A 104 -20.21 3.32 0.84
N ALA A 105 -21.27 4.14 0.71
CA ALA A 105 -22.26 4.00 -0.36
C ALA A 105 -21.75 4.48 -1.73
N ASN A 106 -20.77 5.37 -1.74
CA ASN A 106 -20.13 5.92 -2.94
C ASN A 106 -18.61 5.99 -2.70
N PRO A 107 -17.90 4.85 -2.79
CA PRO A 107 -16.46 4.81 -2.61
C PRO A 107 -15.77 5.50 -3.78
N LEU A 108 -14.69 6.24 -3.51
CA LEU A 108 -13.80 6.74 -4.54
C LEU A 108 -12.67 5.74 -4.78
N THR A 109 -12.39 5.45 -6.04
CA THR A 109 -11.36 4.48 -6.42
C THR A 109 -10.37 5.09 -7.40
N TYR A 110 -9.09 4.88 -7.14
CA TYR A 110 -8.01 5.19 -8.09
C TYR A 110 -7.03 4.03 -8.15
N HIS A 111 -6.34 3.90 -9.26
CA HIS A 111 -5.41 2.83 -9.52
C HIS A 111 -3.99 3.35 -9.45
N ILE A 112 -3.09 2.58 -8.85
CA ILE A 112 -1.66 2.85 -8.83
C ILE A 112 -0.91 1.83 -9.68
N TYR A 113 0.04 2.31 -10.46
CA TYR A 113 1.01 1.48 -11.17
C TYR A 113 2.42 1.96 -10.85
N VAL A 114 3.31 1.03 -10.49
CA VAL A 114 4.67 1.32 -10.03
C VAL A 114 5.63 0.32 -10.65
N ASN A 115 6.73 0.81 -11.22
CA ASN A 115 7.80 -0.01 -11.78
C ASN A 115 9.13 0.35 -11.10
N VAL A 116 9.59 -0.50 -10.18
CA VAL A 116 10.80 -0.26 -9.37
C VAL A 116 11.88 -1.25 -9.82
N PRO A 117 13.09 -0.79 -10.17
CA PRO A 117 14.19 -1.68 -10.56
C PRO A 117 14.48 -2.74 -9.50
N GLY A 118 14.61 -4.00 -9.92
CA GLY A 118 14.84 -5.14 -9.01
C GLY A 118 13.57 -5.79 -8.46
N PHE A 119 12.41 -5.19 -8.69
CA PHE A 119 11.11 -5.68 -8.23
C PHE A 119 10.15 -5.93 -9.39
N MET A 120 9.17 -6.78 -9.15
CA MET A 120 8.01 -6.95 -10.02
C MET A 120 7.20 -5.64 -10.09
N PRO A 121 6.74 -5.19 -11.27
CA PRO A 121 5.80 -4.09 -11.35
C PRO A 121 4.57 -4.34 -10.48
N VAL A 122 4.09 -3.30 -9.81
CA VAL A 122 2.92 -3.37 -8.94
C VAL A 122 1.76 -2.63 -9.59
N SER A 123 0.60 -3.29 -9.60
CA SER A 123 -0.68 -2.77 -10.07
C SER A 123 -1.71 -2.99 -8.98
N LYS A 124 -2.25 -1.91 -8.39
CA LYS A 124 -3.17 -2.00 -7.24
C LYS A 124 -4.23 -0.91 -7.27
N THR A 125 -5.47 -1.28 -6.97
CA THR A 125 -6.57 -0.34 -6.80
C THR A 125 -6.66 0.08 -5.33
N ILE A 126 -6.74 1.39 -5.09
CA ILE A 126 -6.95 1.99 -3.78
C ILE A 126 -8.42 2.44 -3.69
N VAL A 127 -9.07 2.05 -2.59
CA VAL A 127 -10.49 2.37 -2.31
C VAL A 127 -10.54 3.29 -1.11
N VAL A 128 -11.25 4.41 -1.25
CA VAL A 128 -11.43 5.41 -0.19
C VAL A 128 -12.93 5.57 0.10
N THR A 129 -13.31 5.23 1.33
CA THR A 129 -14.72 5.17 1.78
C THR A 129 -15.07 6.21 2.84
N SER A 130 -14.11 7.02 3.28
CA SER A 130 -14.35 8.09 4.27
C SER A 130 -13.26 9.17 4.19
N ASN A 131 -13.44 10.25 4.96
CA ASN A 131 -12.42 11.30 5.12
C ASN A 131 -11.34 10.95 6.16
N ALA A 132 -11.41 9.78 6.79
CA ALA A 132 -10.41 9.35 7.76
C ALA A 132 -9.05 9.10 7.09
N ALA A 133 -7.97 9.31 7.86
CA ALA A 133 -6.64 9.00 7.39
C ALA A 133 -6.46 7.48 7.21
N SER A 134 -5.76 7.08 6.14
CA SER A 134 -5.46 5.67 5.83
C SER A 134 -4.02 5.49 5.41
N ALA A 135 -3.43 4.32 5.66
CA ALA A 135 -2.02 4.06 5.34
C ALA A 135 -1.82 2.69 4.66
N PRO A 136 -2.39 2.46 3.46
CA PRO A 136 -2.34 1.16 2.80
C PRO A 136 -0.90 0.74 2.48
N VAL A 137 -0.60 -0.53 2.73
CA VAL A 137 0.69 -1.16 2.43
C VAL A 137 0.68 -1.75 1.01
N ILE A 138 1.75 -1.48 0.28
CA ILE A 138 1.99 -1.85 -1.11
C ILE A 138 3.25 -2.74 -1.13
N PRO A 139 3.09 -4.07 -1.05
CA PRO A 139 4.24 -4.99 -1.08
C PRO A 139 4.88 -5.02 -2.47
N LEU A 140 6.21 -4.90 -2.50
CA LEU A 140 7.05 -5.01 -3.70
C LEU A 140 7.69 -6.38 -3.72
N VAL A 141 7.42 -7.20 -4.75
CA VAL A 141 8.04 -8.52 -4.88
C VAL A 141 9.43 -8.38 -5.48
N GLU A 142 10.45 -8.66 -4.68
CA GLU A 142 11.84 -8.65 -5.13
C GLU A 142 12.16 -9.89 -5.97
N TYR A 143 12.83 -9.74 -7.11
CA TYR A 143 13.20 -10.91 -7.92
C TYR A 143 14.28 -11.79 -7.27
N ALA A 144 15.23 -11.18 -6.57
CA ALA A 144 16.39 -11.87 -6.01
C ALA A 144 16.10 -12.55 -4.65
N SER A 145 15.16 -12.01 -3.88
CA SER A 145 14.77 -12.53 -2.56
C SER A 145 13.25 -12.41 -2.38
N PRO A 146 12.48 -13.19 -3.16
CA PRO A 146 11.03 -13.06 -3.20
C PRO A 146 10.38 -13.47 -1.88
N ALA A 147 9.12 -13.08 -1.67
CA ALA A 147 8.38 -13.41 -0.45
C ALA A 147 8.09 -14.92 -0.36
N ASN A 148 7.84 -15.41 0.86
CA ASN A 148 7.39 -16.79 1.04
C ASN A 148 6.13 -17.07 0.19
N GLY A 149 6.07 -18.25 -0.44
CA GLY A 149 4.96 -18.62 -1.32
C GLY A 149 5.07 -18.06 -2.75
N THR A 150 6.19 -17.41 -3.07
CA THR A 150 6.49 -16.98 -4.44
C THR A 150 7.77 -17.63 -4.98
N ALA A 151 7.86 -17.76 -6.30
CA ALA A 151 9.03 -18.29 -6.99
C ALA A 151 9.35 -17.37 -8.18
N THR A 152 10.63 -17.04 -8.37
CA THR A 152 11.05 -16.06 -9.37
C THR A 152 12.11 -16.63 -10.30
N VAL A 153 12.19 -16.08 -11.51
CA VAL A 153 13.32 -16.28 -12.42
C VAL A 153 13.57 -15.01 -13.21
N VAL A 154 14.85 -14.63 -13.33
CA VAL A 154 15.31 -13.61 -14.27
C VAL A 154 16.27 -14.30 -15.23
N GLN A 155 15.91 -14.35 -16.50
CA GLN A 155 16.65 -15.06 -17.54
C GLN A 155 16.95 -14.14 -18.71
N GLN A 156 18.19 -14.19 -19.19
CA GLN A 156 18.56 -13.57 -20.45
C GLN A 156 18.66 -14.63 -21.53
N SER A 157 17.99 -14.40 -22.65
CA SER A 157 17.99 -15.27 -23.83
C SER A 157 18.44 -14.48 -25.05
N THR A 158 19.11 -15.14 -25.98
CA THR A 158 19.46 -14.55 -27.27
C THR A 158 18.27 -14.64 -28.21
N VAL A 159 18.07 -13.58 -29.00
CA VAL A 159 17.09 -13.52 -30.09
C VAL A 159 17.79 -12.98 -31.33
N SER A 160 17.23 -13.21 -32.52
CA SER A 160 17.80 -12.73 -33.79
C SER A 160 16.81 -11.77 -34.45
N ALA A 161 17.15 -10.48 -34.46
CA ALA A 161 16.30 -9.42 -35.01
C ALA A 161 14.84 -9.46 -34.51
N GLY A 162 14.66 -9.67 -33.20
CA GLY A 162 13.33 -9.78 -32.58
C GLY A 162 12.63 -11.13 -32.80
N THR A 163 13.25 -12.08 -33.48
CA THR A 163 12.75 -13.44 -33.66
C THR A 163 13.48 -14.39 -32.71
N SER A 164 12.72 -15.17 -31.94
CA SER A 164 13.27 -16.07 -30.93
C SER A 164 13.67 -17.44 -31.50
N SER A 165 14.76 -18.01 -30.98
CA SER A 165 14.92 -19.48 -30.93
C SER A 165 13.89 -20.06 -29.95
N ALA A 166 13.77 -21.38 -29.85
CA ALA A 166 12.96 -21.95 -28.78
C ALA A 166 13.51 -21.50 -27.41
N VAL A 167 12.71 -20.80 -26.62
CA VAL A 167 13.09 -20.30 -25.28
C VAL A 167 12.15 -20.94 -24.26
N SER A 168 12.74 -21.50 -23.20
CA SER A 168 12.01 -22.03 -22.05
C SER A 168 12.47 -21.29 -20.80
N ILE A 169 11.53 -20.68 -20.08
CA ILE A 169 11.77 -19.92 -18.86
C ILE A 169 11.01 -20.63 -17.74
N ASN A 170 11.71 -21.05 -16.70
CA ASN A 170 11.15 -21.86 -15.62
C ASN A 170 11.39 -21.17 -14.28
N THR A 171 10.33 -21.02 -13.49
CA THR A 171 10.52 -20.79 -12.05
C THR A 171 10.92 -22.11 -11.40
N SER A 172 11.72 -22.04 -10.35
CA SER A 172 12.11 -23.23 -9.58
C SER A 172 11.28 -23.31 -8.32
N ALA A 173 10.79 -24.52 -8.01
CA ALA A 173 10.21 -24.79 -6.70
C ALA A 173 11.24 -24.50 -5.61
N ASN A 174 10.77 -24.00 -4.47
CA ASN A 174 11.58 -23.70 -3.30
C ASN A 174 10.86 -24.17 -2.02
N THR A 175 11.50 -23.98 -0.86
CA THR A 175 10.94 -24.44 0.43
C THR A 175 9.60 -23.81 0.78
N SER A 176 9.29 -22.64 0.25
CA SER A 176 8.05 -21.90 0.51
C SER A 176 7.00 -22.03 -0.62
N THR A 177 7.40 -22.52 -1.80
CA THR A 177 6.58 -22.64 -3.01
C THR A 177 6.93 -23.93 -3.73
N THR A 178 6.11 -24.97 -3.57
CA THR A 178 6.44 -26.32 -4.07
C THR A 178 6.07 -26.52 -5.54
N GLU A 179 5.27 -25.62 -6.08
CA GLU A 179 4.82 -25.54 -7.45
C GLU A 179 5.79 -24.69 -8.27
N ALA A 180 5.89 -25.02 -9.56
CA ALA A 180 6.68 -24.30 -10.54
C ALA A 180 5.81 -23.84 -11.72
N SER A 181 6.38 -22.98 -12.55
CA SER A 181 5.77 -22.50 -13.78
C SER A 181 6.75 -22.54 -14.94
N ASN A 182 6.20 -22.61 -16.15
CA ASN A 182 6.97 -22.57 -17.39
C ASN A 182 6.34 -21.59 -18.40
N VAL A 183 7.19 -20.77 -19.02
CA VAL A 183 6.88 -19.99 -20.21
C VAL A 183 7.69 -20.56 -21.37
N SER A 184 7.02 -21.10 -22.38
CA SER A 184 7.66 -21.71 -23.55
C SER A 184 7.34 -20.91 -24.81
N ILE A 185 8.35 -20.22 -25.33
CA ILE A 185 8.30 -19.43 -26.56
C ILE A 185 8.80 -20.32 -27.72
N PRO A 186 7.96 -20.68 -28.69
CA PRO A 186 8.38 -21.49 -29.84
C PRO A 186 9.37 -20.74 -30.74
N SER A 187 10.22 -21.47 -31.45
CA SER A 187 11.13 -20.88 -32.45
C SER A 187 10.39 -20.14 -33.55
N GLY A 188 10.97 -19.03 -34.02
CA GLY A 188 10.39 -18.19 -35.06
C GLY A 188 9.26 -17.28 -34.55
N THR A 189 9.12 -17.09 -33.24
CA THR A 189 8.16 -16.15 -32.65
C THR A 189 8.76 -14.74 -32.66
N GLN A 190 8.03 -13.77 -33.21
CA GLN A 190 8.42 -12.37 -33.21
C GLN A 190 7.94 -11.69 -31.92
N LEU A 191 8.81 -10.85 -31.34
CA LEU A 191 8.51 -10.03 -30.17
C LEU A 191 7.95 -8.68 -30.61
N LEU A 192 6.76 -8.33 -30.12
CA LEU A 192 6.04 -7.14 -30.55
C LEU A 192 5.96 -6.11 -29.42
N ASP A 193 6.06 -4.83 -29.76
CA ASP A 193 5.86 -3.72 -28.83
C ASP A 193 4.37 -3.40 -28.61
N ALA A 194 4.08 -2.32 -27.87
CA ALA A 194 2.73 -1.87 -27.58
C ALA A 194 1.92 -1.48 -28.82
N ASN A 195 2.59 -1.14 -29.94
CA ASN A 195 1.97 -0.78 -31.21
C ASN A 195 1.84 -1.99 -32.16
N GLY A 196 2.20 -3.19 -31.70
CA GLY A 196 2.23 -4.40 -32.52
C GLY A 196 3.40 -4.45 -33.51
N SER A 197 4.39 -3.57 -33.37
CA SER A 197 5.57 -3.52 -34.24
C SER A 197 6.67 -4.47 -33.76
N LEU A 198 7.42 -5.05 -34.70
CA LEU A 198 8.55 -5.93 -34.38
C LEU A 198 9.64 -5.17 -33.61
N ILE A 199 10.06 -5.71 -32.46
CA ILE A 199 11.18 -5.17 -31.70
C ILE A 199 12.49 -5.75 -32.23
N ASN A 200 13.26 -4.95 -32.97
CA ASN A 200 14.55 -5.38 -33.48
C ASN A 200 15.63 -5.38 -32.38
N SER A 201 15.85 -6.55 -31.76
CA SER A 201 16.85 -6.76 -30.70
C SER A 201 17.59 -8.09 -30.88
N SER A 202 18.76 -8.21 -30.26
CA SER A 202 19.54 -9.45 -30.13
C SER A 202 19.41 -10.13 -28.75
N GLN A 203 18.77 -9.46 -27.79
CA GLN A 203 18.63 -9.93 -26.42
C GLN A 203 17.20 -9.78 -25.91
N LEU A 204 16.76 -10.80 -25.17
CA LEU A 204 15.50 -10.83 -24.44
C LEU A 204 15.79 -11.07 -22.97
N LYS A 205 15.49 -10.09 -22.11
CA LYS A 205 15.46 -10.26 -20.67
C LYS A 205 14.04 -10.59 -20.23
N SER A 206 13.85 -11.75 -19.64
CA SER A 206 12.57 -12.20 -19.08
C SER A 206 12.66 -12.23 -17.57
N SER A 207 11.64 -11.70 -16.90
CA SER A 207 11.48 -11.74 -15.45
C SER A 207 10.10 -12.31 -15.17
N VAL A 208 10.03 -13.42 -14.44
CA VAL A 208 8.80 -14.15 -14.16
C VAL A 208 8.66 -14.31 -12.66
N VAL A 209 7.46 -14.07 -12.15
CA VAL A 209 7.09 -14.31 -10.76
C VAL A 209 5.88 -15.23 -10.75
N PHE A 210 6.05 -16.40 -10.15
CA PHE A 210 4.96 -17.32 -9.86
C PHE A 210 4.54 -17.16 -8.40
N PHE A 211 3.24 -17.01 -8.18
CA PHE A 211 2.61 -16.92 -6.89
C PHE A 211 1.89 -18.23 -6.63
N GLY A 212 2.44 -19.01 -5.71
CA GLY A 212 1.82 -20.25 -5.25
C GLY A 212 0.64 -19.98 -4.33
N THR A 213 -0.05 -21.06 -3.98
CA THR A 213 -1.18 -21.06 -3.05
C THR A 213 -0.73 -21.57 -1.67
N GLY A 214 -1.52 -21.34 -0.61
CA GLY A 214 -1.16 -21.81 0.72
C GLY A 214 -0.32 -20.82 1.55
N ASN A 215 -0.08 -19.60 1.05
CA ASN A 215 0.79 -18.63 1.73
C ASN A 215 0.23 -17.21 1.71
N THR A 216 -0.02 -16.65 2.90
CA THR A 216 -0.56 -15.30 3.07
C THR A 216 0.32 -14.21 2.48
N SER A 217 1.66 -14.32 2.56
CA SER A 217 2.58 -13.33 2.00
C SER A 217 2.50 -13.29 0.47
N SER A 218 2.34 -14.45 -0.19
CA SER A 218 2.09 -14.55 -1.63
C SER A 218 0.78 -13.84 -2.00
N TYR A 219 -0.32 -14.15 -1.31
CA TYR A 219 -1.63 -13.56 -1.59
C TYR A 219 -1.65 -12.04 -1.44
N ASN A 220 -0.99 -11.50 -0.42
CA ASN A 220 -0.89 -10.05 -0.20
C ASN A 220 -0.13 -9.32 -1.31
N ALA A 221 0.75 -10.03 -2.01
CA ALA A 221 1.60 -9.50 -3.06
C ALA A 221 1.07 -9.75 -4.48
N LEU A 222 -0.10 -10.38 -4.62
CA LEU A 222 -0.72 -10.62 -5.92
C LEU A 222 -1.04 -9.28 -6.63
N PRO A 223 -0.59 -9.10 -7.89
CA PRO A 223 -0.97 -7.94 -8.69
C PRO A 223 -2.48 -7.99 -8.96
N GLY A 224 -3.15 -6.84 -8.97
CA GLY A 224 -4.61 -6.75 -9.22
C GLY A 224 -5.52 -7.24 -8.07
N GLY A 225 -5.00 -8.04 -7.14
CA GLY A 225 -5.75 -8.59 -6.01
C GLY A 225 -6.81 -9.63 -6.40
N LEU A 226 -7.49 -10.17 -5.38
CA LEU A 226 -8.45 -11.27 -5.50
C LEU A 226 -9.92 -10.83 -5.44
N ASN A 227 -10.19 -9.53 -5.36
CA ASN A 227 -11.55 -8.97 -5.28
C ASN A 227 -11.70 -7.89 -6.37
N PRO A 228 -11.81 -8.29 -7.65
CA PRO A 228 -11.86 -7.33 -8.74
C PRO A 228 -13.14 -6.47 -8.70
N SER A 229 -13.00 -5.17 -8.90
CA SER A 229 -14.13 -4.24 -8.97
C SER A 229 -14.62 -3.95 -10.39
N ASN A 230 -13.84 -4.32 -11.42
CA ASN A 230 -14.07 -3.98 -12.82
C ASN A 230 -13.74 -5.13 -13.80
N ALA A 231 -13.76 -6.37 -13.31
CA ALA A 231 -13.43 -7.53 -14.14
C ALA A 231 -14.43 -7.74 -15.29
N ILE A 232 -13.94 -8.22 -16.42
CA ILE A 232 -14.75 -8.57 -17.60
C ILE A 232 -14.85 -10.09 -17.70
N GLY A 233 -16.08 -10.60 -17.62
CA GLY A 233 -16.40 -12.02 -17.65
C GLY A 233 -16.39 -12.65 -19.05
N PRO A 234 -16.71 -13.95 -19.16
CA PRO A 234 -16.63 -14.72 -20.40
C PRO A 234 -17.58 -14.25 -21.51
N ASN A 235 -18.65 -13.54 -21.18
CA ASN A 235 -19.59 -12.94 -22.13
C ASN A 235 -19.18 -11.53 -22.59
N GLY A 236 -17.98 -11.06 -22.23
CA GLY A 236 -17.49 -9.72 -22.52
C GLY A 236 -18.17 -8.61 -21.71
N GLN A 237 -18.98 -8.96 -20.71
CA GLN A 237 -19.64 -8.00 -19.82
C GLN A 237 -18.89 -7.86 -18.50
N ALA A 238 -19.09 -6.72 -17.83
CA ALA A 238 -18.56 -6.54 -16.48
C ALA A 238 -19.19 -7.55 -15.52
N LEU A 239 -18.36 -8.14 -14.66
CA LEU A 239 -18.83 -8.98 -13.56
C LEU A 239 -19.52 -8.11 -12.50
N PRO A 240 -20.48 -8.67 -11.73
CA PRO A 240 -21.12 -7.96 -10.64
C PRO A 240 -20.12 -7.44 -9.59
N ALA A 241 -20.47 -6.33 -8.94
CA ALA A 241 -19.73 -5.85 -7.77
C ALA A 241 -19.72 -6.93 -6.67
N GLY A 242 -18.60 -7.02 -5.94
CA GLY A 242 -18.40 -8.08 -4.94
C GLY A 242 -18.03 -9.44 -5.53
N THR A 243 -17.63 -9.50 -6.81
CA THR A 243 -17.00 -10.71 -7.35
C THR A 243 -15.66 -10.94 -6.65
N SER A 244 -15.41 -12.19 -6.28
CA SER A 244 -14.16 -12.63 -5.67
C SER A 244 -13.53 -13.76 -6.47
N PHE A 245 -12.20 -13.86 -6.41
CA PHE A 245 -11.40 -14.89 -7.03
C PHE A 245 -10.85 -15.85 -5.97
N VAL A 246 -10.89 -17.14 -6.28
CA VAL A 246 -10.16 -18.19 -5.59
C VAL A 246 -9.11 -18.71 -6.57
N THR A 247 -7.83 -18.55 -6.21
CA THR A 247 -6.74 -18.77 -7.15
C THR A 247 -6.12 -20.16 -6.99
N ALA A 248 -5.86 -20.81 -8.12
CA ALA A 248 -5.00 -21.99 -8.21
C ALA A 248 -3.52 -21.62 -8.43
N GLY A 249 -3.23 -20.32 -8.62
CA GLY A 249 -1.90 -19.78 -8.86
C GLY A 249 -1.95 -18.62 -9.86
N LEU A 250 -0.98 -17.71 -9.73
CA LEU A 250 -0.79 -16.56 -10.61
C LEU A 250 0.63 -16.51 -11.13
N LEU A 251 0.79 -16.09 -12.39
CA LEU A 251 2.06 -15.88 -13.05
C LEU A 251 2.16 -14.46 -13.61
N SER A 252 3.05 -13.65 -13.06
CA SER A 252 3.41 -12.36 -13.64
C SER A 252 4.61 -12.50 -14.56
N ILE A 253 4.52 -11.94 -15.77
CA ILE A 253 5.54 -12.08 -16.81
C ILE A 253 5.89 -10.70 -17.35
N ASN A 254 7.14 -10.30 -17.14
CA ASN A 254 7.69 -9.09 -17.73
C ASN A 254 8.86 -9.43 -18.66
N MET A 255 8.84 -8.90 -19.87
CA MET A 255 9.93 -9.10 -20.84
C MET A 255 10.35 -7.79 -21.49
N VAL A 256 11.66 -7.63 -21.62
CA VAL A 256 12.29 -6.48 -22.29
C VAL A 256 13.25 -7.01 -23.35
N ALA A 257 13.06 -6.56 -24.59
CA ALA A 257 13.96 -6.86 -25.70
C ALA A 257 14.80 -5.61 -26.01
N GLY A 258 16.10 -5.67 -25.70
CA GLY A 258 16.95 -4.48 -25.71
C GLY A 258 16.51 -3.50 -24.61
N SER A 259 15.95 -2.37 -25.01
CA SER A 259 15.33 -1.38 -24.09
C SER A 259 13.81 -1.31 -24.21
N THR A 260 13.20 -2.05 -25.13
CA THR A 260 11.76 -1.97 -25.42
C THR A 260 11.01 -3.08 -24.69
N ALA A 261 9.94 -2.71 -23.99
CA ALA A 261 9.04 -3.68 -23.37
C ALA A 261 8.32 -4.50 -24.44
N VAL A 262 8.35 -5.82 -24.31
CA VAL A 262 7.53 -6.72 -25.14
C VAL A 262 6.09 -6.64 -24.63
N LYS A 263 5.12 -6.57 -25.54
CA LYS A 263 3.68 -6.56 -25.22
C LYS A 263 2.90 -7.66 -25.96
N GLY A 264 3.44 -8.19 -27.05
CA GLY A 264 2.79 -9.24 -27.83
C GLY A 264 3.75 -10.21 -28.50
N PHE A 265 3.17 -11.27 -29.05
CA PHE A 265 3.87 -12.31 -29.81
C PHE A 265 3.15 -12.59 -31.14
N SER A 266 3.91 -12.82 -32.22
CA SER A 266 3.30 -13.19 -33.52
C SER A 266 2.80 -14.64 -33.59
N LYS A 267 3.24 -15.47 -32.65
CA LYS A 267 2.79 -16.86 -32.48
C LYS A 267 2.42 -17.09 -31.01
N PRO A 268 1.47 -17.99 -30.72
CA PRO A 268 1.14 -18.31 -29.35
C PRO A 268 2.35 -18.83 -28.55
N VAL A 269 2.53 -18.29 -27.34
CA VAL A 269 3.47 -18.76 -26.33
C VAL A 269 2.70 -19.66 -25.37
N THR A 270 3.31 -20.77 -24.92
CA THR A 270 2.63 -21.70 -24.00
C THR A 270 2.98 -21.35 -22.56
N LEU A 271 1.97 -21.15 -21.73
CA LEU A 271 2.11 -21.08 -20.29
C LEU A 271 1.74 -22.40 -19.64
N THR A 272 2.48 -22.78 -18.61
CA THR A 272 2.12 -23.86 -17.71
C THR A 272 2.29 -23.40 -16.27
N MET A 273 1.27 -23.62 -15.44
CA MET A 273 1.33 -23.40 -13.99
C MET A 273 1.04 -24.74 -13.29
N GLU A 274 1.94 -25.18 -12.42
CA GLU A 274 1.66 -26.29 -11.51
C GLU A 274 0.63 -25.85 -10.46
N ILE A 275 -0.20 -26.78 -10.03
CA ILE A 275 -1.28 -26.56 -9.08
C ILE A 275 -0.98 -27.34 -7.81
N ASN A 276 -1.20 -26.70 -6.67
CA ASN A 276 -1.14 -27.36 -5.37
C ASN A 276 -2.17 -28.49 -5.33
N SER A 277 -1.73 -29.72 -5.12
CA SER A 277 -2.65 -30.86 -5.09
C SER A 277 -3.64 -30.78 -3.94
N ASN A 278 -3.33 -30.08 -2.84
CA ASN A 278 -4.21 -29.92 -1.68
C ASN A 278 -5.24 -28.80 -1.87
N LEU A 279 -5.25 -28.16 -3.04
CA LEU A 279 -6.25 -27.14 -3.32
C LEU A 279 -7.64 -27.77 -3.35
N VAL A 280 -8.63 -27.06 -2.80
CA VAL A 280 -10.04 -27.42 -2.91
C VAL A 280 -10.64 -26.57 -4.02
N ASN A 281 -11.30 -27.23 -4.98
CA ASN A 281 -12.07 -26.56 -6.00
C ASN A 281 -13.32 -25.94 -5.34
N PRO A 282 -13.47 -24.61 -5.36
CA PRO A 282 -14.58 -23.93 -4.69
C PRO A 282 -15.94 -24.28 -5.29
N GLN A 283 -16.01 -24.71 -6.55
CA GLN A 283 -17.28 -25.07 -7.19
C GLN A 283 -17.73 -26.48 -6.83
N THR A 284 -16.80 -27.45 -6.85
CA THR A 284 -17.13 -28.87 -6.57
C THR A 284 -17.03 -29.23 -5.10
N LYS A 285 -16.38 -28.38 -4.28
CA LYS A 285 -16.08 -28.62 -2.85
C LYS A 285 -15.21 -29.86 -2.61
N GLN A 286 -14.52 -30.32 -3.65
CA GLN A 286 -13.60 -31.46 -3.58
C GLN A 286 -12.17 -30.99 -3.83
N GLN A 287 -11.20 -31.80 -3.43
CA GLN A 287 -9.80 -31.58 -3.80
C GLN A 287 -9.66 -31.54 -5.32
N VAL A 288 -8.87 -30.60 -5.83
CA VAL A 288 -8.68 -30.40 -7.27
C VAL A 288 -8.18 -31.68 -7.93
N ALA A 289 -8.80 -32.06 -9.04
CA ALA A 289 -8.48 -33.28 -9.77
C ALA A 289 -8.27 -33.04 -11.26
N VAL A 290 -7.68 -34.02 -11.95
CA VAL A 290 -7.53 -34.00 -13.41
C VAL A 290 -8.92 -33.92 -14.06
N GLY A 291 -9.08 -33.01 -15.02
CA GLY A 291 -10.35 -32.76 -15.71
C GLY A 291 -11.14 -31.59 -15.13
N ASP A 292 -10.81 -31.10 -13.93
CA ASP A 292 -11.43 -29.89 -13.38
C ASP A 292 -11.18 -28.70 -14.30
N ALA A 293 -12.21 -27.89 -14.53
CA ALA A 293 -12.13 -26.66 -15.32
C ALA A 293 -11.75 -25.48 -14.43
N ILE A 294 -10.77 -24.68 -14.88
CA ILE A 294 -10.32 -23.45 -14.21
C ILE A 294 -10.30 -22.30 -15.21
N PRO A 295 -11.09 -21.23 -14.97
CA PRO A 295 -11.02 -20.01 -15.78
C PRO A 295 -9.64 -19.35 -15.70
N ILE A 296 -9.18 -18.84 -16.85
CA ILE A 296 -7.91 -18.16 -17.01
C ILE A 296 -8.16 -16.67 -17.27
N TRP A 297 -7.49 -15.83 -16.50
CA TRP A 297 -7.64 -14.39 -16.50
C TRP A 297 -6.33 -13.70 -16.84
N SER A 298 -6.40 -12.56 -17.54
CA SER A 298 -5.28 -11.65 -17.75
C SER A 298 -5.55 -10.30 -17.08
N LEU A 299 -4.49 -9.68 -16.55
CA LEU A 299 -4.55 -8.37 -15.90
C LEU A 299 -4.06 -7.27 -16.85
N ASN A 300 -4.87 -6.24 -17.04
CA ASN A 300 -4.37 -4.97 -17.53
C ASN A 300 -3.73 -4.20 -16.37
N GLU A 301 -2.40 -4.24 -16.26
CA GLU A 301 -1.65 -3.67 -15.15
C GLU A 301 -1.76 -2.14 -15.03
N GLN A 302 -2.16 -1.44 -16.10
CA GLN A 302 -2.33 0.02 -16.06
C GLN A 302 -3.69 0.45 -15.51
N THR A 303 -4.70 -0.41 -15.63
CA THR A 303 -6.08 -0.12 -15.22
C THR A 303 -6.57 -1.00 -14.07
N GLY A 304 -5.82 -2.04 -13.70
CA GLY A 304 -6.21 -3.04 -12.73
C GLY A 304 -7.36 -3.96 -13.18
N GLN A 305 -7.75 -3.90 -14.45
CA GLN A 305 -8.87 -4.69 -14.97
C GLN A 305 -8.45 -6.12 -15.28
N TRP A 306 -9.09 -7.07 -14.61
CA TRP A 306 -9.03 -8.48 -14.97
C TRP A 306 -9.97 -8.79 -16.14
N LYS A 307 -9.54 -9.66 -17.05
CA LYS A 307 -10.33 -10.08 -18.21
C LYS A 307 -10.27 -11.60 -18.33
N TYR A 308 -11.43 -12.23 -18.50
CA TYR A 308 -11.51 -13.64 -18.88
C TYR A 308 -10.91 -13.86 -20.27
N GLU A 309 -10.05 -14.86 -20.40
CA GLU A 309 -9.39 -15.20 -21.66
C GLU A 309 -9.80 -16.58 -22.17
N THR A 310 -9.79 -17.60 -21.30
CA THR A 310 -10.17 -18.96 -21.66
C THR A 310 -10.48 -19.79 -20.41
N THR A 311 -10.83 -21.06 -20.59
CA THR A 311 -10.89 -22.06 -19.53
C THR A 311 -9.87 -23.15 -19.83
N ALA A 312 -9.02 -23.46 -18.85
CA ALA A 312 -8.07 -24.56 -18.94
C ALA A 312 -8.56 -25.74 -18.09
N ASN A 313 -8.30 -26.96 -18.55
CA ASN A 313 -8.55 -28.15 -17.75
C ASN A 313 -7.29 -28.54 -16.98
N VAL A 314 -7.46 -28.99 -15.74
CA VAL A 314 -6.37 -29.54 -14.94
C VAL A 314 -5.88 -30.83 -15.60
N ILE A 315 -4.57 -30.89 -15.82
CA ILE A 315 -3.88 -32.05 -16.39
C ILE A 315 -2.89 -32.64 -15.38
N ARG A 316 -2.46 -33.86 -15.66
CA ARG A 316 -1.31 -34.47 -14.97
C ARG A 316 -0.02 -34.10 -15.71
N LYS A 317 0.96 -33.56 -14.99
CA LYS A 317 2.32 -33.29 -15.47
C LYS A 317 3.33 -33.98 -14.56
N GLY A 318 3.80 -35.16 -14.98
CA GLY A 318 4.56 -36.04 -14.10
C GLY A 318 3.72 -36.44 -12.89
N ASN A 319 4.23 -36.19 -11.68
CA ASN A 319 3.52 -36.49 -10.42
C ASN A 319 2.68 -35.32 -9.90
N LYS A 320 2.64 -34.18 -10.62
CA LYS A 320 1.94 -32.96 -10.18
C LYS A 320 0.73 -32.66 -11.06
N LEU A 321 -0.18 -31.84 -10.53
CA LEU A 321 -1.27 -31.23 -11.30
C LEU A 321 -0.78 -29.93 -11.94
N ALA A 322 -1.34 -29.58 -13.10
CA ALA A 322 -1.02 -28.35 -13.78
C ALA A 322 -2.19 -27.87 -14.66
N VAL A 323 -2.16 -26.59 -15.04
CA VAL A 323 -2.91 -26.06 -16.19
C VAL A 323 -1.94 -25.56 -17.25
N THR A 324 -2.29 -25.79 -18.51
CA THR A 324 -1.51 -25.34 -19.66
C THR A 324 -2.43 -24.63 -20.65
N PHE A 325 -2.03 -23.45 -21.12
CA PHE A 325 -2.81 -22.65 -22.07
C PHE A 325 -1.92 -21.75 -22.92
N PRO A 326 -2.35 -21.41 -24.16
CA PRO A 326 -1.64 -20.47 -25.01
C PRO A 326 -1.93 -19.01 -24.64
N ILE A 327 -0.94 -18.14 -24.82
CA ILE A 327 -1.04 -16.68 -24.70
C ILE A 327 -0.51 -16.00 -25.97
N THR A 328 -1.04 -14.83 -26.30
CA THR A 328 -0.58 -14.01 -27.43
C THR A 328 -0.08 -12.62 -27.01
N HIS A 329 -0.29 -12.25 -25.74
CA HIS A 329 0.13 -10.99 -25.16
C HIS A 329 0.77 -11.19 -23.79
N LEU A 330 1.61 -10.23 -23.39
CA LEU A 330 2.25 -10.26 -22.07
C LEU A 330 1.40 -9.52 -21.04
N SER A 331 1.20 -10.19 -19.91
CA SER A 331 0.37 -9.76 -18.81
C SER A 331 0.73 -10.57 -17.56
N SER A 332 0.10 -10.22 -16.45
CA SER A 332 -0.05 -11.12 -15.32
C SER A 332 -1.27 -12.02 -15.56
N TRP A 333 -1.08 -13.33 -15.44
CA TRP A 333 -2.06 -14.38 -15.76
C TRP A 333 -2.45 -15.14 -14.51
N SER A 334 -3.73 -15.37 -14.28
CA SER A 334 -4.22 -16.04 -13.09
C SER A 334 -5.19 -17.18 -13.45
N ALA A 335 -5.06 -18.31 -12.77
CA ALA A 335 -6.00 -19.42 -12.88
C ALA A 335 -6.97 -19.35 -11.69
N ASP A 336 -8.12 -18.70 -11.91
CA ASP A 336 -9.04 -18.35 -10.83
C ASP A 336 -10.45 -18.87 -11.09
N TRP A 337 -11.00 -19.56 -10.11
CA TRP A 337 -12.45 -19.64 -10.00
C TRP A 337 -12.96 -18.31 -9.48
N TYR A 338 -14.21 -18.00 -9.84
CA TYR A 338 -14.86 -16.77 -9.43
C TYR A 338 -16.29 -17.06 -9.01
N GLY A 339 -16.79 -16.24 -8.09
CA GLY A 339 -18.14 -16.35 -7.56
C GLY A 339 -18.63 -15.02 -7.03
N ALA A 340 -19.95 -14.93 -6.86
CA ALA A 340 -20.57 -13.79 -6.23
C ALA A 340 -20.33 -13.80 -4.70
N SER A 341 -20.38 -12.63 -4.09
CA SER A 341 -20.46 -12.53 -2.63
C SER A 341 -21.88 -12.83 -2.14
N CYS A 342 -22.02 -13.46 -0.98
CA CYS A 342 -23.29 -13.50 -0.27
C CYS A 342 -23.56 -12.16 0.43
N SER A 343 -24.84 -11.82 0.60
CA SER A 343 -25.27 -10.53 1.18
C SER A 343 -25.12 -10.44 2.69
N SER A 344 -24.74 -11.53 3.37
CA SER A 344 -24.57 -11.60 4.82
C SER A 344 -23.17 -11.15 5.24
N THR A 345 -23.09 -10.49 6.40
CA THR A 345 -21.83 -10.30 7.12
C THR A 345 -21.57 -11.45 8.09
N LEU A 346 -20.32 -11.55 8.55
CA LEU A 346 -19.91 -12.45 9.63
C LEU A 346 -19.33 -11.64 10.79
N THR A 347 -19.91 -11.77 11.96
CA THR A 347 -19.37 -11.21 13.21
C THR A 347 -18.41 -12.20 13.86
N VAL A 348 -17.19 -11.77 14.12
CA VAL A 348 -16.16 -12.53 14.84
C VAL A 348 -16.09 -12.04 16.27
N ASN A 349 -16.43 -12.91 17.22
CA ASN A 349 -16.27 -12.71 18.65
C ASN A 349 -14.88 -13.18 19.07
N MET A 350 -14.02 -12.25 19.51
CA MET A 350 -12.67 -12.56 19.93
C MET A 350 -12.60 -12.68 21.45
N HIS A 351 -12.09 -13.82 21.94
CA HIS A 351 -11.85 -14.07 23.36
C HIS A 351 -10.36 -13.96 23.68
N THR A 352 -10.04 -13.18 24.71
CA THR A 352 -8.65 -12.94 25.13
C THR A 352 -8.57 -12.78 26.65
N ALA A 353 -7.52 -13.33 27.26
CA ALA A 353 -7.26 -13.17 28.69
C ALA A 353 -6.79 -11.75 29.06
N GLN A 354 -6.39 -10.94 28.08
CA GLN A 354 -5.85 -9.59 28.31
C GLN A 354 -6.26 -8.61 27.21
N GLN A 355 -6.28 -7.31 27.54
CA GLN A 355 -6.42 -6.26 26.54
C GLN A 355 -5.11 -6.13 25.74
N LEU A 356 -5.22 -6.25 24.42
CA LEU A 356 -4.15 -6.04 23.46
C LEU A 356 -4.42 -4.72 22.73
N ASN A 357 -3.42 -3.84 22.67
CA ASN A 357 -3.47 -2.63 21.85
C ASN A 357 -2.41 -2.80 20.75
N GLY A 358 -2.75 -2.42 19.53
CA GLY A 358 -1.86 -2.65 18.39
C GLY A 358 -2.62 -2.58 17.07
N ASP A 359 -2.10 -3.26 16.06
CA ASP A 359 -2.75 -3.38 14.76
C ASP A 359 -3.01 -4.87 14.51
N PHE A 360 -4.28 -5.25 14.41
CA PHE A 360 -4.68 -6.65 14.27
C PHE A 360 -5.47 -6.84 12.99
N LEU A 361 -5.18 -7.93 12.29
CA LEU A 361 -5.90 -8.34 11.09
C LEU A 361 -6.78 -9.53 11.43
N VAL A 362 -8.10 -9.39 11.24
CA VAL A 362 -9.05 -10.50 11.30
C VAL A 362 -9.35 -10.89 9.86
N SER A 363 -9.01 -12.12 9.48
CA SER A 363 -9.16 -12.60 8.11
C SER A 363 -10.03 -13.85 8.05
N LEU A 364 -11.02 -13.83 7.17
CA LEU A 364 -11.70 -15.03 6.71
C LEU A 364 -10.90 -15.62 5.56
N THR A 365 -10.51 -16.89 5.69
CA THR A 365 -9.62 -17.56 4.75
C THR A 365 -10.17 -18.92 4.32
N THR A 366 -9.76 -19.39 3.14
CA THR A 366 -10.00 -20.78 2.72
C THR A 366 -9.20 -21.76 3.57
N ALA A 367 -9.43 -23.06 3.41
CA ALA A 367 -8.62 -24.11 4.07
C ALA A 367 -7.11 -23.98 3.75
N ASN A 368 -6.76 -23.44 2.59
CA ASN A 368 -5.38 -23.16 2.16
C ASN A 368 -4.95 -21.71 2.48
N GLU A 369 -5.57 -21.09 3.49
CA GLU A 369 -5.22 -19.77 4.00
C GLU A 369 -5.30 -18.61 2.97
N GLN A 370 -6.01 -18.79 1.85
CA GLN A 370 -6.29 -17.68 0.94
C GLN A 370 -7.26 -16.71 1.62
N PRO A 371 -6.91 -15.43 1.83
CA PRO A 371 -7.83 -14.45 2.36
C PRO A 371 -8.94 -14.18 1.35
N VAL A 372 -10.18 -14.28 1.81
CA VAL A 372 -11.38 -13.96 1.03
C VAL A 372 -12.11 -12.73 1.57
N SER A 373 -11.99 -12.46 2.86
CA SER A 373 -12.45 -11.23 3.50
C SER A 373 -11.52 -10.86 4.65
N LEU A 374 -11.35 -9.57 4.91
CA LEU A 374 -10.47 -9.08 5.97
C LEU A 374 -10.98 -7.78 6.57
N THR A 375 -10.66 -7.57 7.84
CA THR A 375 -10.88 -6.30 8.53
C THR A 375 -9.74 -6.07 9.54
N ALA A 376 -9.46 -4.82 9.85
CA ALA A 376 -8.44 -4.44 10.82
C ALA A 376 -9.07 -3.85 12.08
N VAL A 377 -8.52 -4.18 13.24
CA VAL A 377 -8.92 -3.60 14.54
C VAL A 377 -7.69 -3.10 15.28
N SER A 378 -7.82 -2.00 16.01
CA SER A 378 -6.71 -1.36 16.74
C SER A 378 -6.58 -1.80 18.21
N GLN A 379 -7.54 -2.60 18.67
CA GLN A 379 -7.60 -3.11 20.04
C GLN A 379 -8.37 -4.41 20.04
N ILE A 380 -7.90 -5.37 20.85
CA ILE A 380 -8.64 -6.58 21.17
C ILE A 380 -8.79 -6.65 22.70
N LYS A 381 -10.01 -6.82 23.17
CA LYS A 381 -10.35 -7.09 24.57
C LYS A 381 -11.61 -7.95 24.58
N GLU A 382 -11.89 -8.57 25.72
CA GLU A 382 -13.08 -9.40 25.88
C GLU A 382 -14.35 -8.64 25.46
N GLY A 383 -15.14 -9.25 24.57
CA GLY A 383 -16.37 -8.67 24.02
C GLY A 383 -16.19 -7.73 22.81
N VAL A 384 -14.96 -7.45 22.36
CA VAL A 384 -14.76 -6.73 21.09
C VAL A 384 -15.06 -7.65 19.91
N GLN A 385 -15.81 -7.12 18.95
CA GLN A 385 -16.22 -7.81 17.74
C GLN A 385 -15.56 -7.21 16.50
N ALA A 386 -15.27 -8.06 15.52
CA ALA A 386 -14.90 -7.65 14.18
C ALA A 386 -15.99 -8.10 13.20
N VAL A 387 -16.30 -7.28 12.19
CA VAL A 387 -17.31 -7.62 11.17
C VAL A 387 -16.61 -7.78 9.83
N LEU A 388 -16.85 -8.93 9.20
CA LEU A 388 -16.36 -9.27 7.86
C LEU A 388 -17.53 -9.19 6.87
N SER A 389 -17.29 -8.56 5.72
CA SER A 389 -18.25 -8.40 4.61
C SER A 389 -17.73 -9.10 3.35
N ASP A 390 -18.50 -9.05 2.27
CA ASP A 390 -18.08 -9.51 0.93
C ASP A 390 -17.60 -10.98 0.94
N ILE A 391 -18.33 -11.81 1.69
CA ILE A 391 -18.00 -13.22 1.87
C ILE A 391 -18.35 -13.95 0.58
N PRO A 392 -17.42 -14.66 -0.07
CA PRO A 392 -17.73 -15.39 -1.29
C PRO A 392 -18.74 -16.51 -1.01
N ALA A 393 -19.83 -16.55 -1.77
CA ALA A 393 -20.83 -17.61 -1.67
C ALA A 393 -20.24 -18.99 -1.95
N ASP A 394 -19.25 -19.05 -2.85
CA ASP A 394 -18.73 -20.30 -3.39
C ASP A 394 -17.35 -20.68 -2.85
N ALA A 395 -16.75 -19.96 -1.90
CA ALA A 395 -15.39 -20.29 -1.44
C ALA A 395 -15.29 -21.58 -0.60
N GLY A 396 -16.42 -22.24 -0.31
CA GLY A 396 -16.46 -23.52 0.41
C GLY A 396 -16.40 -23.31 1.92
N ASP A 397 -15.84 -24.28 2.64
CA ASP A 397 -15.61 -24.14 4.07
C ASP A 397 -14.43 -23.21 4.33
N LEU A 398 -14.65 -22.23 5.21
CA LEU A 398 -13.72 -21.15 5.53
C LEU A 398 -13.35 -21.19 7.01
N LYS A 399 -12.23 -20.58 7.38
CA LYS A 399 -11.85 -20.37 8.79
C LYS A 399 -11.51 -18.91 9.03
N VAL A 400 -11.74 -18.46 10.26
CA VAL A 400 -11.22 -17.16 10.71
C VAL A 400 -9.83 -17.35 11.29
N VAL A 401 -8.92 -16.46 10.91
CA VAL A 401 -7.57 -16.36 11.47
C VAL A 401 -7.34 -14.93 11.93
N VAL A 402 -6.86 -14.75 13.16
CA VAL A 402 -6.53 -13.45 13.73
C VAL A 402 -5.02 -13.31 13.81
N TYR A 403 -4.50 -12.20 13.30
CA TYR A 403 -3.07 -11.89 13.30
C TYR A 403 -2.79 -10.60 14.06
N ALA A 404 -1.68 -10.55 14.81
CA ALA A 404 -1.01 -9.31 15.14
C ALA A 404 -0.16 -8.88 13.95
N ARG A 405 -0.26 -7.60 13.56
CA ARG A 405 0.51 -7.00 12.48
C ARG A 405 1.57 -6.06 13.05
N SER A 406 2.82 -6.26 12.63
CA SER A 406 3.90 -5.30 12.79
C SER A 406 4.54 -5.04 11.44
N GLY A 407 4.34 -3.84 10.89
CA GLY A 407 4.74 -3.53 9.51
C GLY A 407 4.09 -4.47 8.51
N ASN A 408 4.90 -5.22 7.74
CA ASN A 408 4.44 -6.23 6.79
C ASN A 408 4.44 -7.67 7.36
N SER A 409 4.79 -7.83 8.64
CA SER A 409 4.83 -9.13 9.32
C SER A 409 3.50 -9.44 10.00
N LEU A 410 3.04 -10.68 9.86
CA LEU A 410 1.82 -11.19 10.50
C LEU A 410 2.16 -12.33 11.45
N THR A 411 1.76 -12.21 12.72
CA THR A 411 1.89 -13.25 13.74
C THR A 411 0.52 -13.80 14.09
N LYS A 412 0.29 -15.10 13.87
CA LYS A 412 -1.00 -15.74 14.13
C LYS A 412 -1.27 -15.77 15.65
N LEU A 413 -2.43 -15.25 16.06
CA LEU A 413 -2.89 -15.21 17.45
C LEU A 413 -3.90 -16.31 17.76
N GLY A 414 -4.70 -16.71 16.77
CA GLY A 414 -5.72 -17.74 16.93
C GLY A 414 -6.45 -18.01 15.62
N GLU A 415 -7.11 -19.16 15.54
CA GLU A 415 -7.95 -19.52 14.41
C GLU A 415 -9.14 -20.38 14.83
N THR A 416 -10.16 -20.45 13.98
CA THR A 416 -11.31 -21.33 14.15
C THR A 416 -11.11 -22.63 13.35
N PRO A 417 -11.87 -23.70 13.68
CA PRO A 417 -12.16 -24.75 12.70
C PRO A 417 -12.81 -24.19 11.43
N THR A 418 -12.87 -24.98 10.37
CA THR A 418 -13.53 -24.59 9.12
C THR A 418 -15.06 -24.68 9.23
N PHE A 419 -15.78 -23.79 8.56
CA PHE A 419 -17.24 -23.70 8.55
C PHE A 419 -17.77 -23.02 7.27
N GLY A 420 -19.03 -23.30 6.91
CA GLY A 420 -19.74 -22.52 5.88
C GLY A 420 -20.08 -21.12 6.40
N ALA A 421 -19.48 -20.07 5.81
CA ALA A 421 -19.57 -18.72 6.36
C ALA A 421 -20.84 -17.95 5.95
N CYS A 422 -21.37 -18.18 4.75
CA CYS A 422 -22.56 -17.46 4.29
C CYS A 422 -23.79 -17.81 5.13
N GLY A 423 -24.45 -16.78 5.66
CA GLY A 423 -25.59 -16.93 6.56
C GLY A 423 -25.25 -17.43 7.98
N LYS A 424 -23.96 -17.63 8.32
CA LYS A 424 -23.54 -18.11 9.65
C LYS A 424 -23.86 -17.11 10.77
N GLY A 425 -23.84 -15.81 10.47
CA GLY A 425 -24.09 -14.73 11.41
C GLY A 425 -22.88 -14.43 12.31
N TRP A 426 -22.40 -15.40 13.09
CA TRP A 426 -21.24 -15.20 13.98
C TRP A 426 -20.39 -16.45 14.22
N VAL A 427 -19.14 -16.24 14.65
CA VAL A 427 -18.21 -17.27 15.12
C VAL A 427 -17.36 -16.76 16.28
N GLU A 428 -16.82 -17.69 17.07
CA GLU A 428 -15.91 -17.40 18.18
C GLU A 428 -14.48 -17.83 17.86
N VAL A 429 -13.51 -17.00 18.26
CA VAL A 429 -12.08 -17.31 18.17
C VAL A 429 -11.40 -17.00 19.51
N THR A 430 -10.66 -17.97 20.03
CA THR A 430 -9.83 -17.79 21.23
C THR A 430 -8.41 -17.43 20.84
N LEU A 431 -7.86 -16.38 21.45
CA LEU A 431 -6.53 -15.87 21.13
C LEU A 431 -5.48 -16.31 22.15
N ALA A 432 -4.28 -16.60 21.67
CA ALA A 432 -3.12 -16.88 22.50
C ALA A 432 -2.69 -15.62 23.28
N THR A 433 -2.36 -15.81 24.57
CA THR A 433 -1.77 -14.76 25.41
C THR A 433 -0.49 -14.20 24.80
N GLN A 434 -0.35 -12.87 24.80
CA GLN A 434 0.80 -12.16 24.26
C GLN A 434 1.66 -11.57 25.39
N PRO A 435 2.96 -11.29 25.16
CA PRO A 435 3.74 -10.50 26.10
C PRO A 435 3.08 -9.15 26.36
N THR A 436 2.98 -8.74 27.63
CA THR A 436 2.46 -7.42 27.98
C THR A 436 3.48 -6.35 27.61
N VAL A 437 3.14 -5.49 26.65
CA VAL A 437 3.93 -4.31 26.28
C VAL A 437 3.39 -3.09 27.03
N ASN A 438 4.27 -2.37 27.72
CA ASN A 438 3.90 -1.13 28.42
C ASN A 438 3.86 0.03 27.43
N TYR A 439 2.65 0.44 27.06
CA TYR A 439 2.43 1.61 26.21
C TYR A 439 2.14 2.85 27.05
N ILE A 440 2.65 4.00 26.57
CA ILE A 440 2.31 5.32 27.09
C ILE A 440 1.61 6.15 26.02
N LYS A 441 0.50 6.81 26.40
CA LYS A 441 -0.20 7.72 25.51
C LYS A 441 0.76 8.85 25.16
N THR A 442 0.93 9.12 23.86
CA THR A 442 1.83 10.14 23.35
C THR A 442 1.06 11.12 22.48
N MET A 443 1.15 12.40 22.81
CA MET A 443 0.61 13.50 22.01
C MET A 443 1.78 14.25 21.38
N VAL A 444 1.79 14.35 20.05
CA VAL A 444 2.81 15.10 19.31
C VAL A 444 2.18 16.41 18.84
N ASN A 445 2.70 17.52 19.33
CA ASN A 445 2.35 18.87 18.91
C ASN A 445 3.44 19.38 17.97
N VAL A 446 3.08 19.86 16.79
CA VAL A 446 4.02 20.33 15.79
C VAL A 446 3.61 21.72 15.31
N VAL A 447 4.58 22.63 15.31
CA VAL A 447 4.42 23.98 14.77
C VAL A 447 5.40 24.19 13.60
N ALA A 448 4.87 24.68 12.48
CA ALA A 448 5.66 25.17 11.35
C ALA A 448 6.07 26.59 11.62
N LYS A 449 7.36 26.90 11.44
CA LYS A 449 7.82 28.28 11.40
C LYS A 449 8.52 28.55 10.09
N CYS A 450 8.21 29.68 9.49
CA CYS A 450 8.97 30.14 8.34
C CYS A 450 10.17 30.97 8.79
N SER A 451 11.38 30.65 8.31
CA SER A 451 12.58 31.40 8.73
C SER A 451 12.66 32.79 8.10
N ASN A 452 12.01 33.01 6.95
CA ASN A 452 12.05 34.28 6.20
C ASN A 452 10.74 35.10 6.30
N GLN A 453 9.72 34.63 7.01
CA GLN A 453 8.42 35.31 7.17
C GLN A 453 7.84 35.08 8.58
N GLN A 454 7.02 36.00 9.10
CA GLN A 454 6.27 35.83 10.35
C GLN A 454 5.02 34.94 10.14
N VAL A 455 5.23 33.70 9.68
CA VAL A 455 4.18 32.71 9.45
C VAL A 455 4.35 31.56 10.43
N VAL A 456 3.27 31.26 11.16
CA VAL A 456 3.15 30.10 12.04
C VAL A 456 2.03 29.22 11.51
N ALA A 457 2.36 28.01 11.05
CA ALA A 457 1.35 27.09 10.53
C ALA A 457 1.22 25.86 11.42
N TYR A 458 0.00 25.34 11.49
CA TYR A 458 -0.32 24.08 12.16
C TYR A 458 -0.58 23.04 11.06
N PRO A 459 0.43 22.22 10.71
CA PRO A 459 0.34 21.32 9.57
C PRO A 459 -0.61 20.14 9.84
N SER A 460 -1.24 19.68 8.78
CA SER A 460 -1.94 18.40 8.71
C SER A 460 -1.17 17.53 7.73
N THR A 461 -0.41 16.58 8.24
CA THR A 461 0.50 15.74 7.45
C THR A 461 0.88 14.46 8.18
N TRP A 462 1.51 13.53 7.50
CA TRP A 462 1.94 12.26 8.09
C TRP A 462 3.25 12.39 8.87
N LEU A 463 3.24 11.92 10.11
CA LEU A 463 4.44 11.70 10.91
C LEU A 463 4.80 10.21 10.89
N VAL A 464 6.07 9.91 10.67
CA VAL A 464 6.69 8.59 10.85
C VAL A 464 7.47 8.63 12.15
N LEU A 465 7.01 7.87 13.14
CA LEU A 465 7.63 7.70 14.45
C LEU A 465 8.42 6.38 14.43
N LYS A 466 9.72 6.45 14.13
CA LYS A 466 10.58 5.28 14.08
C LYS A 466 11.12 4.95 15.46
N ASN A 467 10.75 3.80 16.00
CA ASN A 467 11.35 3.20 17.19
C ASN A 467 12.79 2.79 16.84
N THR A 468 13.78 3.50 17.35
CA THR A 468 15.19 3.21 17.08
C THR A 468 15.74 2.08 17.95
N THR A 469 14.98 1.65 18.98
CA THR A 469 15.30 0.46 19.78
C THR A 469 14.92 -0.82 19.05
N THR A 470 13.75 -0.89 18.41
CA THR A 470 13.26 -2.10 17.71
C THR A 470 13.43 -2.03 16.19
N GLY A 471 13.59 -0.83 15.63
CA GLY A 471 13.61 -0.59 14.19
C GLY A 471 12.22 -0.37 13.56
N GLU A 472 11.15 -0.59 14.32
CA GLU A 472 9.76 -0.48 13.84
C GLU A 472 9.32 0.97 13.66
N SER A 473 8.40 1.22 12.72
CA SER A 473 7.84 2.55 12.47
C SER A 473 6.34 2.59 12.74
N THR A 474 5.88 3.66 13.40
CA THR A 474 4.46 3.98 13.57
C THR A 474 4.14 5.22 12.74
N ASN A 475 3.19 5.09 11.80
CA ASN A 475 2.71 6.24 11.04
C ASN A 475 1.47 6.82 11.69
N VAL A 476 1.46 8.12 11.94
CA VAL A 476 0.32 8.83 12.50
C VAL A 476 0.02 10.05 11.64
N TYR A 477 -1.25 10.23 11.27
CA TYR A 477 -1.67 11.46 10.61
C TYR A 477 -1.91 12.54 11.65
N MET A 478 -1.20 13.65 11.49
CA MET A 478 -1.37 14.84 12.30
C MET A 478 -2.45 15.73 11.67
N THR A 479 -3.31 16.29 12.50
CA THR A 479 -4.33 17.26 12.08
C THR A 479 -4.11 18.56 12.84
N ASP A 480 -3.96 19.66 12.10
CA ASP A 480 -3.71 21.01 12.63
C ASP A 480 -2.67 21.02 13.76
N GLY A 481 -1.52 20.39 13.48
CA GLY A 481 -0.37 20.37 14.38
C GLY A 481 -0.49 19.38 15.53
N VAL A 482 -1.55 18.57 15.64
CA VAL A 482 -1.72 17.61 16.74
C VAL A 482 -1.89 16.19 16.20
N ALA A 483 -1.10 15.27 16.74
CA ALA A 483 -1.24 13.83 16.54
C ALA A 483 -1.27 13.12 17.90
N THR A 484 -2.06 12.06 18.04
CA THR A 484 -2.07 11.22 19.24
C THR A 484 -1.85 9.77 18.84
N THR A 485 -0.97 9.08 19.57
CA THR A 485 -0.70 7.65 19.39
C THR A 485 -0.31 7.00 20.73
N ASN A 486 -0.11 5.70 20.75
CA ASN A 486 0.46 4.97 21.89
C ASN A 486 1.84 4.43 21.48
N LEU A 487 2.86 4.78 22.23
CA LEU A 487 4.25 4.35 21.99
C LEU A 487 4.76 3.53 23.18
N VAL A 488 5.81 2.74 22.96
CA VAL A 488 6.39 1.87 23.99
C VAL A 488 7.20 2.71 24.97
N ASP A 489 6.83 2.65 26.25
CA ASP A 489 7.51 3.37 27.34
C ASP A 489 8.94 2.84 27.51
N GLY A 490 9.92 3.74 27.57
CA GLY A 490 11.34 3.45 27.72
C GLY A 490 12.11 3.28 26.41
N ASN A 491 11.44 3.16 25.26
CA ASN A 491 12.10 3.02 23.95
C ASN A 491 12.54 4.38 23.39
N SER A 492 13.50 4.35 22.46
CA SER A 492 13.96 5.54 21.74
C SER A 492 13.22 5.69 20.40
N TYR A 493 12.94 6.94 20.02
CA TYR A 493 12.18 7.28 18.82
C TYR A 493 12.83 8.42 18.04
N SER A 494 12.67 8.43 16.72
CA SER A 494 12.92 9.60 15.86
C SER A 494 11.65 9.95 15.08
N ILE A 495 11.43 11.24 14.83
CA ILE A 495 10.28 11.75 14.06
C ILE A 495 10.74 12.10 12.66
N THR A 496 9.99 11.69 11.65
CA THR A 496 10.16 12.12 10.26
C THR A 496 8.82 12.56 9.68
N THR A 497 8.82 13.61 8.86
CA THR A 497 7.67 14.07 8.11
C THR A 497 8.11 14.48 6.71
N THR A 498 7.28 14.23 5.71
CA THR A 498 7.50 14.71 4.34
C THR A 498 6.38 15.68 3.99
N TYR A 499 6.74 16.92 3.68
CA TYR A 499 5.79 17.96 3.32
C TYR A 499 6.26 18.68 2.06
N ALA A 500 5.38 18.83 1.07
CA ALA A 500 5.69 19.43 -0.23
C ALA A 500 6.97 18.87 -0.89
N GLY A 501 7.18 17.55 -0.79
CA GLY A 501 8.34 16.85 -1.37
C GLY A 501 9.67 17.03 -0.62
N LYS A 502 9.70 17.79 0.48
CA LYS A 502 10.88 17.91 1.37
C LYS A 502 10.70 17.04 2.61
N THR A 503 11.77 16.39 3.05
CA THR A 503 11.78 15.54 4.25
C THR A 503 12.43 16.29 5.42
N TYR A 504 11.77 16.24 6.58
CA TYR A 504 12.23 16.83 7.83
C TYR A 504 12.30 15.74 8.89
N ASN A 505 13.37 15.68 9.67
CA ASN A 505 13.55 14.67 10.70
C ASN A 505 14.31 15.17 11.93
N SER A 506 14.07 14.51 13.06
CA SER A 506 14.81 14.69 14.31
C SER A 506 15.94 13.68 14.49
N SER A 507 16.79 13.94 15.47
CA SER A 507 17.58 12.91 16.13
C SER A 507 16.69 11.94 16.92
N ALA A 508 17.25 10.79 17.32
CA ALA A 508 16.59 9.89 18.24
C ALA A 508 16.51 10.51 19.65
N PHE A 509 15.39 10.31 20.34
CA PHE A 509 15.16 10.72 21.73
C PHE A 509 14.49 9.58 22.49
N LYS A 510 14.79 9.48 23.79
CA LYS A 510 14.14 8.50 24.66
C LYS A 510 12.72 8.96 24.99
N LEU A 511 11.74 8.09 24.80
CA LEU A 511 10.37 8.32 25.21
C LEU A 511 10.12 7.57 26.52
N ASP A 512 10.03 8.31 27.61
CA ASP A 512 9.63 7.78 28.91
C ASP A 512 8.90 8.87 29.72
N LYS A 513 8.57 8.57 30.97
CA LYS A 513 7.91 9.51 31.89
C LYS A 513 8.82 10.63 32.41
N SER A 514 10.04 10.79 31.87
CA SER A 514 10.89 11.94 32.20
C SER A 514 10.41 13.22 31.50
N ALA A 515 10.69 14.36 32.12
CA ALA A 515 10.37 15.67 31.56
C ALA A 515 11.61 16.33 30.96
N GLY A 516 11.42 17.11 29.90
CA GLY A 516 12.46 17.96 29.32
C GLY A 516 13.49 17.22 28.46
N VAL A 517 13.19 16.02 27.93
CA VAL A 517 14.10 15.35 27.01
C VAL A 517 14.21 16.19 25.74
N ALA A 518 15.40 16.71 25.46
CA ALA A 518 15.65 17.49 24.26
C ALA A 518 15.62 16.58 23.02
N ILE A 519 15.05 17.12 21.93
CA ILE A 519 15.02 16.49 20.61
C ILE A 519 15.86 17.37 19.68
N PRO A 520 17.16 17.06 19.51
CA PRO A 520 18.04 17.87 18.67
C PRO A 520 17.59 17.90 17.20
N ALA A 521 17.83 19.04 16.55
CA ALA A 521 17.57 19.22 15.13
C ALA A 521 18.51 18.38 14.27
N VAL A 522 17.97 17.72 13.24
CA VAL A 522 18.76 17.14 12.13
C VAL A 522 18.47 17.89 10.84
N ASN A 523 17.27 17.73 10.29
CA ASN A 523 16.83 18.45 9.09
C ASN A 523 15.62 19.33 9.42
N GLY A 524 15.87 20.39 10.19
CA GLY A 524 14.88 21.43 10.50
C GLY A 524 13.79 21.05 11.52
N LEU A 525 13.72 19.79 11.98
CA LEU A 525 12.76 19.34 13.01
C LEU A 525 13.47 19.15 14.36
N SER A 526 12.99 19.83 15.39
CA SER A 526 13.50 19.77 16.77
C SER A 526 12.35 19.89 17.78
N GLY A 527 12.61 19.66 19.07
CA GLY A 527 11.57 19.77 20.08
C GLY A 527 12.01 19.39 21.49
N THR A 528 11.03 19.22 22.37
CA THR A 528 11.20 18.74 23.74
C THR A 528 10.05 17.84 24.14
N THR A 529 10.29 16.92 25.09
CA THR A 529 9.21 16.15 25.71
C THR A 529 8.80 16.73 27.06
N ARG A 530 7.57 16.47 27.49
CA ARG A 530 7.10 16.68 28.86
C ARG A 530 6.11 15.57 29.23
N TYR A 531 6.09 15.17 30.50
CA TYR A 531 5.14 14.18 31.00
C TYR A 531 4.02 14.88 31.79
N ASP A 532 2.77 14.59 31.42
CA ASP A 532 1.58 14.97 32.17
C ASP A 532 1.08 13.76 32.98
N ALA A 533 1.30 13.83 34.29
CA ALA A 533 0.91 12.77 35.23
C ALA A 533 -0.61 12.63 35.39
N VAL A 534 -1.39 13.69 35.18
CA VAL A 534 -2.85 13.66 35.35
C VAL A 534 -3.49 12.86 34.22
N SER A 535 -3.06 13.11 32.99
CA SER A 535 -3.55 12.39 31.81
C SER A 535 -2.72 11.16 31.44
N ASN A 536 -1.68 10.84 32.22
CA ASN A 536 -0.67 9.82 31.94
C ASN A 536 -0.19 9.86 30.47
N THR A 537 0.15 11.07 30.00
CA THR A 537 0.49 11.35 28.60
C THR A 537 1.88 11.98 28.50
N VAL A 538 2.72 11.47 27.60
CA VAL A 538 3.94 12.17 27.18
C VAL A 538 3.57 13.10 26.02
N VAL A 539 3.86 14.38 26.18
CA VAL A 539 3.68 15.39 25.14
C VAL A 539 5.02 15.68 24.50
N VAL A 540 5.08 15.57 23.17
CA VAL A 540 6.23 15.92 22.34
C VAL A 540 5.91 17.24 21.67
N ASP A 541 6.51 18.33 22.13
CA ASP A 541 6.37 19.65 21.54
C ASP A 541 7.50 19.87 20.53
N ALA A 542 7.18 19.79 19.24
CA ALA A 542 8.12 19.88 18.13
C ALA A 542 7.90 21.13 17.26
N THR A 543 8.97 21.63 16.67
CA THR A 543 8.97 22.72 15.71
C THR A 543 9.73 22.29 14.47
N PHE A 544 9.14 22.55 13.29
CA PHE A 544 9.84 22.43 12.02
C PHE A 544 10.02 23.79 11.36
N VAL A 545 11.24 24.09 10.94
CA VAL A 545 11.59 25.37 10.32
C VAL A 545 11.68 25.21 8.80
N LEU A 546 10.84 25.96 8.09
CA LEU A 546 10.81 26.05 6.63
C LEU A 546 11.72 27.20 6.17
N THR A 547 12.70 26.89 5.32
CA THR A 547 13.65 27.90 4.80
C THR A 547 13.13 28.67 3.59
N ASP A 548 12.22 28.07 2.82
CA ASP A 548 11.71 28.61 1.54
C ASP A 548 10.17 28.64 1.55
N CYS A 549 9.55 29.53 2.33
CA CYS A 549 8.12 29.78 2.16
C CYS A 549 7.92 30.80 1.04
N LYS A 550 7.11 30.44 0.04
CA LYS A 550 6.73 31.31 -1.07
C LYS A 550 5.27 31.71 -0.95
#